data_AF-A0A1M6E8Q6-F1
#
_entry.id   AF-A0A1M6E8Q6-F1
#
_cell.length_a   1.000
_cell.length_b   1.000
_cell.length_c   1.000
_cell.angle_alpha   90.00
_cell.angle_beta   90.00
_cell.angle_gamma   90.00
#
_symmetry.space_group_name_H-M   'P 1'
#
loop_
_entity.id
_entity.type
_entity.pdbx_description
1 polymer ?
#
loop_
_entity_poly.entity_id
_entity_poly.type
_entity_poly.pdbx_seq_one_letter_code
_entity_poly.pdbx_strand_id
1 'polypeptide(L)'
;MTCTPQNAVLAAVDELHGVLSVAEALLLAGRRLDLQGLDQEVAAICAAATLLPPEQGRATRPALCELLAQVEGLHARLSAAAA
;
A
#
# COMPACT_ATOMS: atom_id res chain seq x y z
N MET A 1 2.13 4.94 24.95
CA MET A 1 2.33 3.86 23.96
C MET A 1 3.50 4.28 23.08
N THR A 2 4.66 3.65 23.22
CA THR A 2 5.83 3.98 22.40
C THR A 2 5.63 3.36 21.02
N CYS A 3 5.34 4.19 20.02
CA CYS A 3 5.34 3.77 18.63
C CYS A 3 6.78 3.43 18.26
N THR A 4 7.09 2.15 18.07
CA THR A 4 8.36 1.79 17.43
C THR A 4 8.29 2.20 15.95
N PRO A 5 9.42 2.57 15.32
CA PRO A 5 9.42 2.95 13.91
C PRO A 5 8.86 1.84 13.01
N GLN A 6 9.05 0.57 13.40
CA GLN A 6 8.40 -0.57 12.76
C GLN A 6 6.87 -0.50 12.81
N ASN A 7 6.28 -0.19 13.98
CA ASN A 7 4.84 -0.10 14.12
C ASN A 7 4.26 1.06 13.30
N ALA A 8 5.00 2.16 13.13
CA ALA A 8 4.60 3.26 12.27
C ALA A 8 4.51 2.83 10.80
N VAL A 9 5.50 2.07 10.31
CA VAL A 9 5.48 1.52 8.94
C VAL A 9 4.31 0.56 8.76
N LEU A 10 4.10 -0.35 9.71
CA LEU A 10 2.98 -1.31 9.64
C LEU A 10 1.62 -0.62 9.67
N ALA A 11 1.45 0.41 10.50
CA ALA A 11 0.21 1.19 10.55
C ALA A 11 -0.06 1.93 9.23
N ALA A 12 0.98 2.53 8.61
CA ALA A 12 0.83 3.19 7.32
C ALA A 12 0.50 2.20 6.19
N VAL A 13 1.08 0.99 6.23
CA VAL A 13 0.74 -0.09 5.30
C VAL A 13 -0.72 -0.52 5.47
N ASP A 14 -1.19 -0.70 6.70
CA ASP A 14 -2.58 -1.10 6.99
C ASP A 14 -3.59 -0.02 6.57
N GLU A 15 -3.28 1.25 6.81
CA GLU A 15 -4.09 2.37 6.32
C GLU A 15 -4.20 2.36 4.79
N LEU A 16 -3.08 2.16 4.10
CA LEU A 16 -3.07 2.12 2.65
C LEU A 16 -3.80 0.91 2.07
N HIS A 17 -3.70 -0.26 2.73
CA HIS A 17 -4.52 -1.43 2.40
C HIS A 17 -6.02 -1.13 2.48
N GLY A 18 -6.45 -0.41 3.51
CA GLY A 18 -7.83 0.03 3.66
C GLY A 18 -8.29 0.91 2.49
N VAL A 19 -7.48 1.91 2.12
CA VAL A 19 -7.75 2.81 0.98
C VAL A 19 -7.84 2.03 -0.33
N LEU A 20 -6.87 1.15 -0.61
CA LEU A 20 -6.86 0.34 -1.83
C LEU A 20 -8.04 -0.64 -1.91
N SER A 21 -8.48 -1.17 -0.78
CA SER A 21 -9.65 -2.06 -0.72
C SER A 21 -10.94 -1.32 -1.09
N VAL A 22 -11.11 -0.09 -0.60
CA VAL A 22 -12.24 0.76 -0.97
C VAL A 22 -12.15 1.15 -2.45
N ALA A 23 -10.96 1.49 -2.93
CA ALA A 23 -10.74 1.81 -4.34
C ALA A 23 -11.14 0.62 -5.24
N GLU A 24 -10.69 -0.59 -4.91
CA GLU A 24 -11.05 -1.81 -5.64
C GLU A 24 -12.58 -2.04 -5.66
N ALA A 25 -13.27 -1.86 -4.53
CA ALA A 25 -14.73 -1.97 -4.48
C ALA A 25 -15.43 -0.93 -5.38
N LEU A 26 -14.94 0.31 -5.42
CA LEU A 26 -15.46 1.36 -6.29
C LEU A 26 -15.22 1.04 -7.78
N LEU A 27 -14.05 0.50 -8.12
CA LEU A 27 -13.74 0.06 -9.49
C LEU A 27 -14.69 -1.06 -9.93
N LEU A 28 -14.90 -2.06 -9.07
CA LEU A 28 -15.84 -3.16 -9.33
C LEU A 28 -17.30 -2.66 -9.47
N ALA A 29 -17.66 -1.57 -8.82
CA ALA A 29 -18.94 -0.89 -8.98
C ALA A 29 -19.02 -0.01 -10.26
N GLY A 30 -18.00 -0.06 -11.13
CA GLY A 30 -17.95 0.68 -12.39
C GLY A 30 -17.64 2.17 -12.22
N ARG A 31 -17.14 2.59 -11.05
CA ARG A 31 -16.73 3.98 -10.82
C ARG A 31 -15.32 4.20 -11.33
N ARG A 32 -15.09 5.38 -11.90
CA ARG A 32 -13.73 5.85 -12.22
C ARG A 32 -13.00 6.16 -10.92
N LEU A 33 -11.76 5.70 -10.83
CA LEU A 33 -10.85 6.01 -9.75
C LEU A 33 -9.84 7.05 -10.22
N ASP A 34 -9.54 7.98 -9.32
CA ASP A 34 -8.32 8.77 -9.39
C ASP A 34 -7.42 8.29 -8.24
N LEU A 35 -6.21 7.85 -8.59
CA LEU A 35 -5.20 7.37 -7.65
C LEU A 35 -4.05 8.37 -7.49
N GLN A 36 -4.29 9.63 -7.84
CA GLN A 36 -3.31 10.70 -7.64
C GLN A 36 -2.84 10.73 -6.18
N GLY A 37 -1.52 10.77 -5.99
CA GLY A 37 -0.88 10.79 -4.67
C GLY A 37 -0.51 9.41 -4.12
N LEU A 38 -1.01 8.31 -4.71
CA LEU A 38 -0.66 6.96 -4.27
C LEU A 38 0.86 6.69 -4.35
N ASP A 39 1.51 7.13 -5.42
CA ASP A 39 2.97 6.98 -5.58
C ASP A 39 3.76 7.68 -4.47
N GLN A 40 3.28 8.84 -4.01
CA GLN A 40 3.93 9.61 -2.97
C GLN A 40 3.79 8.93 -1.59
N GLU A 41 2.59 8.43 -1.29
CA GLU A 41 2.33 7.67 -0.06
C GLU A 41 3.15 6.37 -0.02
N VAL A 42 3.17 5.60 -1.12
CA VAL A 42 3.99 4.39 -1.23
C VAL A 42 5.48 4.72 -1.10
N ALA A 43 5.96 5.78 -1.74
CA ALA A 43 7.36 6.20 -1.62
C ALA A 43 7.73 6.57 -0.17
N ALA A 44 6.84 7.23 0.57
CA ALA A 44 7.06 7.57 1.97
C ALA A 44 7.17 6.30 2.85
N ILE A 45 6.28 5.32 2.64
CA ILE A 45 6.32 4.03 3.35
C ILE A 45 7.63 3.27 3.03
N CYS A 46 8.01 3.19 1.76
CA CYS A 46 9.25 2.54 1.34
C CYS A 46 10.50 3.21 1.93
N ALA A 47 10.54 4.55 1.94
CA ALA A 47 11.63 5.31 2.55
C ALA A 47 11.72 5.03 4.06
N ALA A 48 10.59 5.05 4.77
CA ALA A 48 10.53 4.74 6.19
C ALA A 48 10.97 3.30 6.50
N ALA A 49 10.54 2.32 5.69
CA ALA A 49 10.95 0.93 5.84
C ALA A 49 12.47 0.74 5.63
N THR A 50 13.07 1.49 4.70
CA THR A 50 14.51 1.42 4.40
C THR A 50 15.37 1.93 5.56
N LEU A 51 14.83 2.81 6.41
CA LEU A 51 15.50 3.35 7.59
C LEU A 51 15.41 2.41 8.81
N LEU A 52 14.67 1.30 8.73
CA LEU A 52 14.53 0.36 9.84
C LEU A 52 15.82 -0.46 10.06
N PRO A 53 16.13 -0.81 11.32
CA PRO A 53 17.13 -1.83 11.61
C PRO A 53 16.81 -3.16 10.89
N PRO A 54 17.81 -3.96 10.49
CA PRO A 54 17.60 -5.15 9.66
C PRO A 54 16.54 -6.12 10.19
N GLU A 55 16.51 -6.39 11.50
CA GLU A 55 15.51 -7.28 12.11
C GLU A 55 14.09 -6.73 11.99
N GLN A 56 13.92 -5.42 12.17
CA GLN A 56 12.63 -4.75 12.06
C GLN A 56 12.17 -4.68 10.60
N GLY A 57 13.08 -4.36 9.67
CA GLY A 57 12.80 -4.34 8.23
C GLY A 57 12.43 -5.73 7.69
N ARG A 58 13.07 -6.80 8.17
CA ARG A 58 12.67 -8.18 7.82
C ARG A 58 11.25 -8.49 8.31
N ALA A 59 10.88 -8.00 9.49
CA ALA A 59 9.55 -8.21 10.04
C ALA A 59 8.45 -7.40 9.31
N THR A 60 8.77 -6.28 8.67
CA THR A 60 7.80 -5.52 7.84
C THR A 60 7.64 -6.07 6.43
N ARG A 61 8.58 -6.89 5.94
CA ARG A 61 8.60 -7.41 4.57
C ARG A 61 7.30 -8.09 4.14
N PRO A 62 6.66 -8.97 4.94
CA PRO A 62 5.42 -9.63 4.52
C PRO A 62 4.31 -8.63 4.18
N ALA A 63 4.09 -7.63 5.05
CA ALA A 63 3.07 -6.60 4.84
C ALA A 63 3.35 -5.75 3.59
N LEU A 64 4.63 -5.40 3.33
CA LEU A 64 5.01 -4.68 2.11
C LEU A 64 4.79 -5.51 0.83
N CYS A 65 5.03 -6.84 0.89
CA CYS A 65 4.75 -7.74 -0.22
C CYS A 65 3.24 -7.87 -0.51
N GLU A 66 2.42 -7.93 0.53
CA GLU A 66 0.96 -7.96 0.39
C GLU A 66 0.45 -6.65 -0.23
N LEU A 67 0.97 -5.50 0.22
CA LEU A 67 0.63 -4.20 -0.35
C LEU A 67 1.01 -4.10 -1.84
N LEU A 68 2.20 -4.57 -2.21
CA LEU A 68 2.63 -4.62 -3.61
C LEU A 68 1.67 -5.47 -4.46
N ALA A 69 1.33 -6.67 -4.01
CA ALA A 69 0.42 -7.55 -4.73
C ALA A 69 -0.97 -6.92 -4.92
N GLN A 70 -1.46 -6.17 -3.93
CA GLN A 70 -2.73 -5.44 -4.05
C GLN A 70 -2.67 -4.32 -5.09
N VAL A 71 -1.59 -3.52 -5.08
CA VAL A 71 -1.39 -2.44 -6.07
C VAL A 71 -1.28 -3.02 -7.49
N GLU A 72 -0.52 -4.09 -7.67
CA GLU A 72 -0.39 -4.79 -8.96
C GLU A 72 -1.74 -5.34 -9.44
N GLY A 73 -2.53 -5.94 -8.54
CA GLY A 73 -3.88 -6.43 -8.85
C GLY A 73 -4.86 -5.32 -9.24
N LEU A 74 -4.79 -4.16 -8.59
CA LEU A 74 -5.61 -3.00 -8.95
C LEU A 74 -5.18 -2.43 -10.31
N HIS A 75 -3.88 -2.32 -10.55
CA HIS A 75 -3.31 -1.85 -11.82
C HIS A 75 -3.74 -2.74 -13.00
N ALA A 76 -3.69 -4.06 -12.84
CA ALA A 76 -4.13 -5.01 -13.86
C ALA A 76 -5.61 -4.83 -14.22
N ARG A 77 -6.48 -4.62 -13.22
CA ARG A 77 -7.92 -4.38 -13.44
C ARG A 77 -8.20 -3.05 -14.12
N LEU A 78 -7.50 -1.99 -13.74
CA LEU A 78 -7.62 -0.68 -14.39
C LEU A 78 -7.19 -0.76 -15.86
N SER A 79 -6.12 -1.48 -16.15
CA SER A 79 -5.63 -1.70 -17.52
C SER A 79 -6.61 -2.51 -18.36
N ALA A 80 -7.23 -3.54 -17.77
CA ALA A 80 -8.25 -4.34 -18.44
C ALA A 80 -9.56 -3.57 -18.68
N ALA A 81 -9.95 -2.67 -17.79
CA ALA A 81 -11.16 -1.85 -17.94
C ALA A 81 -11.01 -0.72 -18.97
N ALA A 82 -9.77 -0.37 -19.34
CA ALA A 82 -9.47 0.65 -20.35
C ALA A 82 -9.33 0.09 -21.78
N ALA A 83 -9.28 -1.25 -21.93
CA ALA A 83 -9.19 -1.97 -23.20
C ALA A 83 -10.58 -2.31 -23.77
#